data_AF-A0A7C2BKC2-F1
#
_entry.id   AF-A0A7C2BKC2-F1
#
_cell.length_a   1.000
_cell.length_b   1.000
_cell.length_c   1.000
_cell.angle_alpha   90.00
_cell.angle_beta   90.00
_cell.angle_gamma   90.00
#
_symmetry.space_group_name_H-M   'P 1'
#
loop_
_entity.id
_entity.type
_entity.pdbx_description
1 polymer ?
#
loop_
_entity_poly.entity_id
_entity_poly.type
_entity_poly.pdbx_seq_one_letter_code
_entity_poly.pdbx_strand_id
1 'polypeptide(L)'
;MSYFEIKTKHLALKITLEEVSKLHIHEEIIPEMYEKLVEKIKQDGFFKDPVIVDEKTLVVLDGMHRVAAAETLKFPYMPVCLIDYDNPEVKLRSWCRTASKKPGNASEVLSVISRLGLRMTRVASIDDAFALLKARKLVVAVTDGSSFSGVVSPASDIKIIYDWVKKIEHALKNSGFDVGYVTEEEALEKARKGEVTVSLITPTITKEEVRTVALRGEVFAHKATRHIVPARPMNVKVPLSWIDGSIPLDEARRRLTEYLGKRQIKTLPPGTVLDRRYDEELFVFE
;
A
#
# COMPACT_ATOMS: atom_id res chain seq x y z
N MET A 1 5.39 -23.94 13.61
CA MET A 1 5.80 -22.53 13.70
C MET A 1 5.20 -21.93 14.97
N SER A 2 6.03 -21.33 15.85
CA SER A 2 5.54 -20.65 17.06
C SER A 2 5.10 -19.22 16.72
N TYR A 3 3.95 -18.79 17.24
CA TYR A 3 3.40 -17.46 17.04
C TYR A 3 2.53 -17.06 18.24
N PHE A 4 2.36 -15.75 18.44
CA PHE A 4 1.37 -15.19 19.36
C PHE A 4 0.11 -14.82 18.58
N GLU A 5 -1.07 -15.23 19.05
CA GLU A 5 -2.34 -15.01 18.34
C GLU A 5 -3.25 -14.03 19.06
N ILE A 6 -3.74 -13.04 18.33
CA ILE A 6 -4.86 -12.19 18.76
C ILE A 6 -6.06 -12.55 17.89
N LYS A 7 -7.09 -13.13 18.52
CA LYS A 7 -8.38 -13.39 17.86
C LYS A 7 -9.26 -12.16 18.00
N THR A 8 -9.55 -11.51 16.88
CA THR A 8 -10.49 -10.38 16.81
C THR A 8 -11.85 -10.88 16.29
N LYS A 9 -12.85 -10.00 16.25
CA LYS A 9 -14.16 -10.31 15.66
C LYS A 9 -14.08 -10.61 14.15
N HIS A 10 -13.13 -10.00 13.44
CA HIS A 10 -13.08 -10.01 11.97
C HIS A 10 -11.90 -10.80 11.41
N LEU A 11 -10.83 -10.97 12.18
CA LEU A 11 -9.54 -11.49 11.72
C LEU A 11 -8.73 -12.12 12.86
N ALA A 12 -7.92 -13.14 12.57
CA ALA A 12 -6.87 -13.60 13.48
C ALA A 12 -5.55 -12.94 13.09
N LEU A 13 -4.88 -12.32 14.06
CA LEU A 13 -3.56 -11.72 13.90
C LEU A 13 -2.52 -12.67 14.49
N LYS A 14 -1.67 -13.26 13.66
CA LYS A 14 -0.60 -14.16 14.12
C LYS A 14 0.74 -13.43 14.06
N ILE A 15 1.26 -13.04 15.23
CA ILE A 15 2.51 -12.31 15.35
C ILE A 15 3.66 -13.31 15.52
N THR A 16 4.63 -13.26 14.61
CA THR A 16 5.80 -14.15 14.63
C THR A 16 7.02 -13.47 13.97
N LEU A 17 8.09 -14.23 13.78
CA LEU A 17 9.26 -13.82 13.00
C LEU A 17 9.33 -14.65 11.71
N GLU A 18 9.66 -14.00 10.60
CA GLU A 18 9.97 -14.66 9.32
C GLU A 18 11.34 -14.23 8.80
N GLU A 19 11.91 -15.03 7.90
CA GLU A 19 13.13 -14.65 7.19
C GLU A 19 12.84 -13.49 6.24
N VAL A 20 13.62 -12.42 6.31
CA VAL A 20 13.48 -11.25 5.44
C VAL A 20 13.53 -11.66 3.96
N SER A 21 14.41 -12.60 3.62
CA SER A 21 14.58 -13.12 2.25
C SER A 21 13.36 -13.84 1.68
N LYS A 22 12.39 -14.23 2.52
CA LYS A 22 11.13 -14.86 2.10
C LYS A 22 9.98 -13.87 1.92
N LEU A 23 10.16 -12.61 2.33
CA LEU A 23 9.13 -11.60 2.20
C LEU A 23 9.11 -11.03 0.79
N HIS A 24 7.92 -10.94 0.20
CA HIS A 24 7.74 -10.40 -1.14
C HIS A 24 7.05 -9.04 -1.06
N ILE A 25 7.76 -7.97 -1.42
CA ILE A 25 7.15 -6.63 -1.55
C ILE A 25 6.42 -6.52 -2.89
N HIS A 26 5.29 -5.79 -2.91
CA HIS A 26 4.54 -5.51 -4.15
C HIS A 26 4.49 -4.02 -4.51
N GLU A 27 5.10 -3.14 -3.73
CA GLU A 27 5.12 -1.69 -3.99
C GLU A 27 6.52 -1.10 -3.84
N GLU A 28 6.81 -0.09 -4.66
CA GLU A 28 8.03 0.70 -4.59
C GLU A 28 8.20 1.39 -3.24
N ILE A 29 9.44 1.39 -2.76
CA ILE A 29 9.88 2.08 -1.55
C ILE A 29 10.31 3.51 -1.91
N ILE A 30 10.00 4.46 -1.03
CA ILE A 30 10.49 5.84 -1.14
C ILE A 30 11.79 5.95 -0.34
N PRO A 31 12.95 6.23 -0.96
CA PRO A 31 14.24 6.26 -0.29
C PRO A 31 14.30 7.20 0.93
N GLU A 32 13.73 8.41 0.80
CA GLU A 32 13.76 9.45 1.85
C GLU A 32 13.07 9.03 3.16
N MET A 33 12.04 8.18 3.07
CA MET A 33 11.32 7.68 4.25
C MET A 33 12.12 6.59 4.99
N TYR A 34 13.06 5.96 4.29
CA TYR A 34 13.77 4.78 4.76
C TYR A 34 15.00 5.13 5.60
N GLU A 35 15.75 6.19 5.27
CA GLU A 35 16.97 6.57 6.01
C GLU A 35 16.67 6.92 7.48
N LYS A 36 15.62 7.74 7.69
CA LYS A 36 15.13 8.10 9.03
C LYS A 36 14.69 6.88 9.83
N LEU A 37 14.10 5.89 9.16
CA LEU A 37 13.64 4.66 9.81
C LEU A 37 14.84 3.80 10.25
N VAL A 38 15.88 3.68 9.42
CA VAL A 38 17.11 2.95 9.75
C VAL A 38 17.78 3.54 10.99
N GLU A 39 17.94 4.87 11.05
CA GLU A 39 18.53 5.55 12.22
C GLU A 39 17.69 5.32 13.48
N LYS A 40 16.38 5.48 13.37
CA LYS A 40 15.46 5.29 14.49
C LYS A 40 15.51 3.87 15.05
N ILE A 41 15.52 2.86 14.19
CA ILE A 41 15.61 1.45 14.63
C ILE A 41 16.90 1.22 15.42
N LYS A 42 18.04 1.76 14.95
CA LYS A 42 19.33 1.64 15.67
C LYS A 42 19.28 2.31 17.04
N GLN A 43 18.68 3.50 17.13
CA GLN A 43 18.59 4.27 18.38
C GLN A 43 17.64 3.61 19.39
N ASP A 44 16.50 3.10 18.93
CA ASP A 44 15.48 2.50 19.79
C ASP A 44 15.93 1.14 20.37
N GLY A 45 16.80 0.40 19.67
CA GLY A 45 17.26 -0.92 20.09
C GLY A 45 16.20 -2.02 19.94
N PHE A 46 15.07 -1.72 19.31
CA PHE A 46 14.00 -2.65 18.99
C PHE A 46 13.32 -2.31 17.67
N PHE A 47 12.66 -3.30 17.08
CA PHE A 47 11.77 -3.15 15.96
C PHE A 47 10.33 -2.96 16.47
N LYS A 48 9.80 -1.74 16.32
CA LYS A 48 8.57 -1.32 17.04
C LYS A 48 7.31 -2.09 16.65
N ASP A 49 7.00 -2.13 15.35
CA ASP A 49 5.72 -2.64 14.85
C ASP A 49 5.97 -3.67 13.74
N PRO A 50 5.29 -4.83 13.74
CA PRO A 50 5.47 -5.85 12.73
C PRO A 50 4.89 -5.43 11.38
N VAL A 51 5.44 -5.96 10.29
CA VAL A 51 4.83 -5.79 8.95
C VAL A 51 3.63 -6.70 8.79
N ILE A 52 2.58 -6.24 8.11
CA ILE A 52 1.40 -7.07 7.85
C ILE A 52 1.66 -7.87 6.59
N VAL A 53 1.44 -9.18 6.65
CA VAL A 53 1.86 -10.12 5.61
C VAL A 53 0.73 -11.12 5.32
N ASP A 54 0.53 -11.45 4.05
CA ASP A 54 -0.33 -12.57 3.65
C ASP A 54 0.27 -13.89 4.11
N GLU A 55 -0.42 -14.59 5.01
CA GLU A 55 0.04 -15.86 5.61
C GLU A 55 0.41 -16.91 4.57
N LYS A 56 -0.28 -16.94 3.41
CA LYS A 56 -0.10 -17.99 2.40
C LYS A 56 1.14 -17.79 1.54
N THR A 57 1.44 -16.53 1.21
CA THR A 57 2.43 -16.20 0.17
C THR A 57 3.61 -15.39 0.68
N LEU A 58 3.56 -14.92 1.93
CA LEU A 58 4.52 -13.99 2.51
C LEU A 58 4.63 -12.65 1.76
N VAL A 59 3.60 -12.30 0.99
CA VAL A 59 3.50 -10.98 0.36
C VAL A 59 3.19 -9.94 1.42
N VAL A 60 4.00 -8.89 1.46
CA VAL A 60 3.92 -7.81 2.43
C VAL A 60 2.75 -6.91 2.05
N LEU A 61 1.72 -6.83 2.88
CA LEU A 61 0.52 -6.02 2.63
C LEU A 61 0.66 -4.59 3.15
N ASP A 62 1.43 -4.41 4.21
CA ASP A 62 1.74 -3.09 4.80
C ASP A 62 3.12 -3.10 5.47
N GLY A 63 3.94 -2.08 5.12
CA GLY A 63 5.25 -1.86 5.72
C GLY A 63 6.46 -2.19 4.82
N MET A 64 6.39 -1.93 3.52
CA MET A 64 7.50 -2.16 2.57
C MET A 64 8.77 -1.42 2.98
N HIS A 65 8.67 -0.16 3.45
CA HIS A 65 9.84 0.59 3.96
C HIS A 65 10.49 -0.07 5.18
N ARG A 66 9.70 -0.77 6.01
CA ARG A 66 10.18 -1.52 7.18
C ARG A 66 10.98 -2.76 6.75
N VAL A 67 10.55 -3.45 5.69
CA VAL A 67 11.30 -4.55 5.09
C VAL A 67 12.63 -4.05 4.52
N ALA A 68 12.60 -2.96 3.74
CA ALA A 68 13.82 -2.35 3.18
C ALA A 68 14.83 -1.91 4.26
N ALA A 69 14.33 -1.37 5.38
CA ALA A 69 15.16 -1.01 6.52
C ALA A 69 15.83 -2.24 7.15
N ALA A 70 15.10 -3.35 7.31
CA ALA A 70 15.65 -4.60 7.81
C ALA A 70 16.73 -5.18 6.87
N GLU A 71 16.50 -5.17 5.55
CA GLU A 71 17.48 -5.61 4.55
C GLU A 71 18.78 -4.79 4.62
N THR A 72 18.65 -3.48 4.76
CA THR A 72 19.80 -2.57 4.89
C THR A 72 20.60 -2.80 6.16
N LEU A 73 19.87 -2.99 7.27
CA LEU A 73 20.46 -3.31 8.55
C LEU A 73 21.02 -4.74 8.59
N LYS A 74 20.82 -5.52 7.52
CA LYS A 74 21.22 -6.92 7.39
C LYS A 74 20.63 -7.81 8.47
N PHE A 75 19.42 -7.49 8.93
CA PHE A 75 18.68 -8.37 9.82
C PHE A 75 18.12 -9.55 9.02
N PRO A 76 18.47 -10.80 9.34
CA PRO A 76 17.92 -11.95 8.64
C PRO A 76 16.45 -12.20 8.96
N TYR A 77 15.95 -11.74 10.11
CA TYR A 77 14.57 -11.98 10.53
C TYR A 77 13.78 -10.68 10.65
N MET A 78 12.46 -10.79 10.47
CA MET A 78 11.53 -9.69 10.51
C MET A 78 10.34 -10.01 11.39
N PRO A 79 9.92 -9.10 12.30
CA PRO A 79 8.63 -9.20 12.95
C PRO A 79 7.49 -9.04 11.93
N VAL A 80 6.64 -10.05 11.86
CA VAL A 80 5.48 -10.09 10.95
C VAL A 80 4.19 -10.30 11.72
N CYS A 81 3.11 -9.78 11.17
CA CYS A 81 1.74 -10.10 11.52
C CYS A 81 1.13 -10.82 10.31
N LEU A 82 1.05 -12.15 10.40
CA LEU A 82 0.45 -12.99 9.38
C LEU A 82 -1.07 -12.88 9.51
N ILE A 83 -1.72 -12.59 8.39
CA ILE A 83 -3.17 -12.53 8.28
C ILE A 83 -3.64 -13.38 7.11
N ASP A 84 -4.87 -13.89 7.20
CA ASP A 84 -5.53 -14.50 6.05
C ASP A 84 -5.92 -13.39 5.06
N TYR A 85 -5.13 -13.21 4.01
CA TYR A 85 -5.39 -12.18 3.03
C TYR A 85 -6.66 -12.45 2.24
N ASP A 86 -7.14 -13.70 2.13
CA ASP A 86 -8.38 -14.02 1.42
C ASP A 86 -9.64 -13.66 2.23
N ASN A 87 -9.48 -13.39 3.53
CA ASN A 87 -10.57 -12.97 4.39
C ASN A 87 -11.30 -11.76 3.76
N PRO A 88 -12.63 -11.82 3.59
CA PRO A 88 -13.39 -10.77 2.93
C PRO A 88 -13.32 -9.44 3.67
N GLU A 89 -13.07 -9.41 4.98
CA GLU A 89 -12.96 -8.19 5.77
C GLU A 89 -11.67 -7.42 5.48
N VAL A 90 -10.63 -8.09 4.95
CA VAL A 90 -9.45 -7.43 4.43
C VAL A 90 -9.78 -6.89 3.03
N LYS A 91 -9.93 -5.58 2.88
CA LYS A 91 -10.27 -4.97 1.58
C LYS A 91 -9.01 -4.47 0.88
N LEU A 92 -9.05 -4.50 -0.44
CA LEU A 92 -8.05 -3.87 -1.30
C LEU A 92 -8.75 -2.81 -2.16
N ARG A 93 -8.22 -1.60 -2.13
CA ARG A 93 -8.61 -0.48 -2.99
C ARG A 93 -7.37 0.05 -3.72
N SER A 94 -7.59 0.98 -4.64
CA SER A 94 -6.53 1.68 -5.36
C SER A 94 -6.57 3.17 -5.00
N TRP A 95 -5.42 3.84 -4.99
CA TRP A 95 -5.39 5.30 -4.87
C TRP A 95 -5.67 5.95 -6.23
N CYS A 96 -6.58 6.91 -6.26
CA CYS A 96 -6.75 7.80 -7.41
C CYS A 96 -5.69 8.90 -7.36
N ARG A 97 -5.36 9.47 -8.52
CA ARG A 97 -4.47 10.63 -8.61
C ARG A 97 -5.30 11.88 -8.81
N THR A 98 -4.88 12.98 -8.22
CA THR A 98 -5.37 14.32 -8.58
C THR A 98 -4.24 15.08 -9.24
N ALA A 99 -4.53 15.85 -10.28
CA ALA A 99 -3.55 16.77 -10.87
C ALA A 99 -4.08 18.20 -10.76
N SER A 100 -3.25 19.09 -10.24
CA SER A 100 -3.61 20.48 -9.96
C SER A 100 -2.57 21.44 -10.49
N LYS A 101 -3.01 22.45 -11.25
CA LYS A 101 -2.17 23.55 -11.75
C LYS A 101 -3.01 24.82 -11.85
N LYS A 102 -2.43 25.97 -11.45
CA LYS A 102 -3.12 27.28 -11.49
C LYS A 102 -2.25 28.32 -12.22
N PRO A 103 -2.70 28.87 -13.37
CA PRO A 103 -3.84 28.41 -14.16
C PRO A 103 -3.57 27.04 -14.81
N GLY A 104 -4.60 26.21 -14.95
CA GLY A 104 -4.53 24.90 -15.59
C GLY A 104 -5.93 24.39 -15.91
N ASN A 105 -6.06 23.63 -16.99
CA ASN A 105 -7.35 23.05 -17.42
C ASN A 105 -7.19 21.60 -17.89
N ALA A 106 -8.32 20.90 -18.05
CA ALA A 106 -8.32 19.50 -18.46
C ALA A 106 -7.68 19.26 -19.83
N SER A 107 -7.80 20.19 -20.78
CA SER A 107 -7.18 20.06 -22.11
C SER A 107 -5.66 20.01 -22.04
N GLU A 108 -5.04 20.76 -21.12
CA GLU A 108 -3.60 20.71 -20.89
C GLU A 108 -3.16 19.33 -20.38
N VAL A 109 -3.88 18.78 -19.39
CA VAL A 109 -3.63 17.42 -18.87
C VAL A 109 -3.73 16.39 -20.00
N LEU A 110 -4.80 16.44 -20.78
CA LEU A 110 -5.01 15.53 -21.91
C LEU A 110 -3.93 15.67 -22.98
N SER A 111 -3.43 16.89 -23.22
CA SER A 111 -2.30 17.12 -24.13
C SER A 111 -1.01 16.50 -23.61
N VAL A 112 -0.71 16.63 -22.32
CA VAL A 112 0.44 15.96 -21.68
C VAL A 112 0.35 14.44 -21.84
N ILE A 113 -0.81 13.86 -21.57
CA ILE A 113 -1.03 12.40 -21.73
C ILE A 113 -0.90 11.97 -23.19
N SER A 114 -1.46 12.73 -24.12
CA SER A 114 -1.40 12.43 -25.56
C SER A 114 0.04 12.36 -26.09
N ARG A 115 0.94 13.22 -25.58
CA ARG A 115 2.37 13.19 -25.93
C ARG A 115 3.10 11.91 -25.49
N LEU A 116 2.50 11.10 -24.62
CA LEU A 116 3.02 9.77 -24.26
C LEU A 116 2.69 8.68 -25.30
N GLY A 117 1.95 9.02 -26.37
CA GLY A 117 1.56 8.09 -27.42
C GLY A 117 0.38 7.18 -27.07
N LEU A 118 -0.33 7.47 -25.97
CA LEU A 118 -1.53 6.73 -25.57
C LEU A 118 -2.77 7.26 -26.30
N ARG A 119 -3.62 6.33 -26.78
CA ARG A 119 -4.88 6.69 -27.42
C ARG A 119 -5.88 7.19 -26.37
N MET A 120 -6.55 8.29 -26.67
CA MET A 120 -7.65 8.83 -25.87
C MET A 120 -9.00 8.41 -26.44
N THR A 121 -9.99 8.24 -25.56
CA THR A 121 -11.40 8.05 -25.94
C THR A 121 -12.31 8.91 -25.06
N ARG A 122 -13.48 9.28 -25.57
CA ARG A 122 -14.54 9.83 -24.72
C ARG A 122 -15.22 8.69 -23.97
N VAL A 123 -15.75 9.00 -22.79
CA VAL A 123 -16.53 8.08 -21.98
C VAL A 123 -17.85 8.77 -21.65
N ALA A 124 -18.97 8.06 -21.84
CA ALA A 124 -20.31 8.64 -21.72
C ALA A 124 -20.71 8.92 -20.27
N SER A 125 -20.34 8.03 -19.35
CA SER A 125 -20.71 8.14 -17.94
C SER A 125 -19.60 7.66 -17.01
N ILE A 126 -19.78 7.92 -15.72
CA ILE A 126 -18.91 7.39 -14.68
C ILE A 126 -18.98 5.85 -14.62
N ASP A 127 -20.17 5.27 -14.81
CA ASP A 127 -20.37 3.82 -14.79
C ASP A 127 -19.64 3.15 -15.96
N ASP A 128 -19.67 3.77 -17.15
CA ASP A 128 -18.90 3.32 -18.30
C ASP A 128 -17.39 3.38 -18.04
N ALA A 129 -16.93 4.45 -17.36
CA ALA A 129 -15.53 4.59 -16.99
C ALA A 129 -15.09 3.44 -16.07
N PHE A 130 -15.87 3.14 -15.04
CA PHE A 130 -15.60 2.02 -14.13
C PHE A 130 -15.65 0.66 -14.83
N ALA A 131 -16.64 0.44 -15.70
CA ALA A 131 -16.75 -0.79 -16.47
C ALA A 131 -15.51 -1.02 -17.35
N LEU A 132 -15.04 0.03 -18.04
CA LEU A 132 -13.85 -0.05 -18.90
C LEU A 132 -12.54 -0.22 -18.10
N LEU A 133 -12.40 0.42 -16.94
CA LEU A 133 -11.27 0.22 -16.03
C LEU A 133 -11.23 -1.22 -15.49
N LYS A 134 -12.40 -1.74 -15.06
CA LYS A 134 -12.55 -3.13 -14.60
C LYS A 134 -12.21 -4.14 -15.70
N ALA A 135 -12.62 -3.87 -16.93
CA ALA A 135 -12.31 -4.68 -18.10
C ALA A 135 -10.88 -4.50 -18.64
N ARG A 136 -10.01 -3.76 -17.92
CA ARG A 136 -8.62 -3.47 -18.31
C ARG A 136 -8.49 -2.79 -19.69
N LYS A 137 -9.51 -2.03 -20.09
CA LYS A 137 -9.54 -1.30 -21.38
C LYS A 137 -8.99 0.11 -21.27
N LEU A 138 -8.88 0.66 -20.06
CA LEU A 138 -8.30 1.97 -19.78
C LEU A 138 -7.12 1.85 -18.81
N VAL A 139 -6.10 2.68 -19.03
CA VAL A 139 -5.04 2.95 -18.05
C VAL A 139 -5.59 3.78 -16.90
N VAL A 140 -6.30 4.86 -17.22
CA VAL A 140 -6.99 5.74 -16.28
C VAL A 140 -8.23 6.34 -16.93
N ALA A 141 -9.23 6.68 -16.12
CA ALA A 141 -10.29 7.61 -16.51
C ALA A 141 -9.99 8.99 -15.92
N VAL A 142 -10.07 10.02 -16.75
CA VAL A 142 -9.79 11.41 -16.40
C VAL A 142 -11.10 12.17 -16.34
N THR A 143 -11.30 12.95 -15.27
CA THR A 143 -12.48 13.80 -15.11
C THR A 143 -12.13 15.14 -14.47
N ASP A 144 -12.79 16.20 -14.93
CA ASP A 144 -12.80 17.53 -14.33
C ASP A 144 -14.12 17.80 -13.56
N GLY A 145 -14.92 16.76 -13.32
CA GLY A 145 -16.24 16.86 -12.69
C GLY A 145 -17.40 17.13 -13.66
N SER A 146 -17.11 17.60 -14.87
CA SER A 146 -18.11 17.88 -15.91
C SER A 146 -18.13 16.83 -17.04
N SER A 147 -16.96 16.24 -17.34
CA SER A 147 -16.78 15.29 -18.42
C SER A 147 -15.87 14.12 -18.03
N PHE A 148 -15.93 13.05 -18.82
CA PHE A 148 -15.07 11.88 -18.67
C PHE A 148 -14.33 11.56 -19.97
N SER A 149 -13.02 11.37 -19.85
CA SER A 149 -12.16 10.85 -20.91
C SER A 149 -11.42 9.61 -20.42
N GLY A 150 -11.19 8.65 -21.30
CA GLY A 150 -10.45 7.43 -21.00
C GLY A 150 -9.12 7.41 -21.73
N VAL A 151 -8.04 7.08 -21.02
CA VAL A 151 -6.75 6.75 -21.63
C VAL A 151 -6.76 5.27 -21.93
N VAL A 152 -6.74 4.88 -23.20
CA VAL A 152 -6.89 3.48 -23.62
C VAL A 152 -5.65 2.68 -23.21
N SER A 153 -5.89 1.52 -22.61
CA SER A 153 -4.82 0.62 -22.21
C SER A 153 -4.20 -0.10 -23.42
N PRO A 154 -2.86 -0.15 -23.52
CA PRO A 154 -2.18 -0.95 -24.54
C PRO A 154 -2.07 -2.44 -24.16
N ALA A 155 -2.38 -2.80 -22.90
CA ALA A 155 -2.28 -4.17 -22.40
C ALA A 155 -3.39 -4.49 -21.39
N SER A 156 -3.67 -5.77 -21.17
CA SER A 156 -4.60 -6.21 -20.11
C SER A 156 -3.91 -6.51 -18.78
N ASP A 157 -2.58 -6.65 -18.78
CA ASP A 157 -1.80 -6.89 -17.56
C ASP A 157 -1.82 -5.65 -16.66
N ILE A 158 -2.29 -5.82 -15.42
CA ILE A 158 -2.48 -4.73 -14.47
C ILE A 158 -1.16 -4.07 -14.07
N LYS A 159 -0.05 -4.81 -14.05
CA LYS A 159 1.27 -4.26 -13.74
C LYS A 159 1.70 -3.30 -14.84
N ILE A 160 1.55 -3.69 -16.10
CA ILE A 160 1.81 -2.82 -17.26
C ILE A 160 0.92 -1.57 -17.22
N ILE A 161 -0.35 -1.73 -16.86
CA ILE A 161 -1.27 -0.59 -16.70
C ILE A 161 -0.74 0.38 -15.63
N TYR A 162 -0.34 -0.11 -14.46
CA TYR A 162 0.18 0.75 -13.39
C TYR A 162 1.55 1.37 -13.72
N ASP A 163 2.36 0.74 -14.56
CA ASP A 163 3.56 1.37 -15.12
C ASP A 163 3.20 2.57 -16.00
N TRP A 164 2.10 2.48 -16.75
CA TRP A 164 1.57 3.63 -17.49
C TRP A 164 0.95 4.68 -16.58
N VAL A 165 0.24 4.30 -15.51
CA VAL A 165 -0.22 5.25 -14.47
C VAL A 165 0.97 6.04 -13.92
N LYS A 166 2.07 5.35 -13.58
CA LYS A 166 3.30 5.98 -13.12
C LYS A 166 3.89 6.92 -14.18
N LYS A 167 3.97 6.51 -15.44
CA LYS A 167 4.47 7.37 -16.54
C LYS A 167 3.61 8.63 -16.72
N ILE A 168 2.28 8.50 -16.67
CA ILE A 168 1.35 9.62 -16.72
C ILE A 168 1.60 10.59 -15.56
N GLU A 169 1.73 10.07 -14.34
CA GLU A 169 2.03 10.87 -13.16
C GLU A 169 3.35 11.64 -13.32
N HIS A 170 4.42 10.99 -13.76
CA HIS A 170 5.72 11.66 -13.96
C HIS A 170 5.63 12.75 -15.05
N ALA A 171 4.92 12.49 -16.14
CA ALA A 171 4.73 13.47 -17.21
C ALA A 171 3.95 14.70 -16.74
N LEU A 172 2.93 14.51 -15.90
CA LEU A 172 2.16 15.60 -15.30
C LEU A 172 3.05 16.43 -14.35
N LYS A 173 3.79 15.79 -13.45
CA LYS A 173 4.74 16.48 -12.56
C LYS A 173 5.77 17.29 -13.35
N ASN A 174 6.38 16.71 -14.38
CA ASN A 174 7.35 17.39 -15.24
C ASN A 174 6.74 18.54 -16.06
N SER A 175 5.41 18.56 -16.21
CA SER A 175 4.67 19.65 -16.87
C SER A 175 4.16 20.71 -15.88
N GLY A 176 4.59 20.64 -14.62
CA GLY A 176 4.27 21.62 -13.57
C GLY A 176 2.93 21.38 -12.87
N PHE A 177 2.34 20.18 -12.97
CA PHE A 177 1.19 19.81 -12.15
C PHE A 177 1.64 19.30 -10.79
N ASP A 178 0.97 19.75 -9.74
CA ASP A 178 1.01 19.10 -8.43
C ASP A 178 0.15 17.83 -8.48
N VAL A 179 0.70 16.69 -8.06
CA VAL A 179 0.00 15.40 -8.08
C VAL A 179 -0.22 14.87 -6.68
N GLY A 180 -1.50 14.70 -6.33
CA GLY A 180 -1.96 14.17 -5.04
C GLY A 180 -2.54 12.77 -5.16
N TYR A 181 -2.77 12.13 -4.01
CA TYR A 181 -3.39 10.82 -3.89
C TYR A 181 -4.63 10.90 -3.01
N VAL A 182 -5.74 10.34 -3.49
CA VAL A 182 -7.03 10.39 -2.81
C VAL A 182 -7.79 9.08 -3.02
N THR A 183 -8.82 8.86 -2.21
CA THR A 183 -9.80 7.79 -2.46
C THR A 183 -10.63 8.10 -3.72
N GLU A 184 -11.33 7.09 -4.24
CA GLU A 184 -12.19 7.24 -5.42
C GLU A 184 -13.31 8.26 -5.20
N GLU A 185 -13.96 8.23 -4.03
CA GLU A 185 -15.02 9.17 -3.65
C GLU A 185 -14.50 10.61 -3.60
N GLU A 186 -13.38 10.84 -2.92
CA GLU A 186 -12.72 12.15 -2.85
C GLU A 186 -12.26 12.63 -4.23
N ALA A 187 -11.80 11.73 -5.11
CA ALA A 187 -11.37 12.09 -6.46
C ALA A 187 -12.53 12.71 -7.25
N LEU A 188 -13.71 12.10 -7.18
CA LEU A 188 -14.91 12.58 -7.86
C LEU A 188 -15.42 13.88 -7.25
N GLU A 189 -15.43 13.96 -5.92
CA GLU A 189 -15.88 15.15 -5.20
C GLU A 189 -14.99 16.37 -5.49
N LYS A 190 -13.66 16.20 -5.39
CA LYS A 190 -12.69 17.28 -5.65
C LYS A 190 -12.77 17.79 -7.08
N ALA A 191 -12.93 16.89 -8.06
CA ALA A 191 -13.11 17.26 -9.45
C ALA A 191 -14.41 18.05 -9.63
N ARG A 192 -15.54 17.56 -9.09
CA ARG A 192 -16.84 18.26 -9.15
C ARG A 192 -16.81 19.66 -8.54
N LYS A 193 -16.08 19.84 -7.43
CA LYS A 193 -15.92 21.13 -6.76
C LYS A 193 -14.90 22.05 -7.42
N GLY A 194 -14.15 21.59 -8.42
CA GLY A 194 -13.07 22.36 -9.06
C GLY A 194 -11.90 22.63 -8.12
N GLU A 195 -11.71 21.81 -7.07
CA GLU A 195 -10.59 21.93 -6.13
C GLU A 195 -9.26 21.49 -6.77
N VAL A 196 -9.36 20.63 -7.79
CA VAL A 196 -8.25 20.10 -8.58
C VAL A 196 -8.52 20.33 -10.06
N THR A 197 -7.47 20.36 -10.90
CA THR A 197 -7.65 20.53 -12.35
C THR A 197 -8.35 19.31 -12.95
N VAL A 198 -7.90 18.11 -12.59
CA VAL A 198 -8.56 16.83 -12.91
C VAL A 198 -8.29 15.79 -11.83
N SER A 199 -9.14 14.76 -11.82
CA SER A 199 -8.90 13.49 -11.14
C SER A 199 -8.64 12.38 -12.17
N LEU A 200 -7.69 11.50 -11.85
CA LEU A 200 -7.36 10.29 -12.60
C LEU A 200 -7.75 9.06 -11.78
N ILE A 201 -8.85 8.43 -12.18
CA ILE A 201 -9.37 7.20 -11.60
C ILE A 201 -8.59 6.02 -12.19
N THR A 202 -8.07 5.16 -11.32
CA THR A 202 -7.22 4.03 -11.71
C THR A 202 -7.97 2.70 -11.61
N PRO A 203 -7.59 1.65 -12.37
CA PRO A 203 -8.23 0.35 -12.25
C PRO A 203 -8.01 -0.26 -10.87
N THR A 204 -9.04 -0.94 -10.35
CA THR A 204 -8.89 -1.69 -9.09
C THR A 204 -7.95 -2.87 -9.29
N ILE A 205 -6.95 -3.01 -8.42
CA ILE A 205 -6.07 -4.18 -8.34
C ILE A 205 -6.76 -5.26 -7.49
N THR A 206 -6.67 -6.52 -7.88
CA THR A 206 -7.17 -7.67 -7.11
C THR A 206 -6.09 -8.25 -6.21
N LYS A 207 -6.49 -8.97 -5.16
CA LYS A 207 -5.56 -9.63 -4.22
C LYS A 207 -4.66 -10.64 -4.94
N GLU A 208 -5.22 -11.40 -5.88
CA GLU A 208 -4.46 -12.34 -6.71
C GLU A 208 -3.45 -11.65 -7.62
N GLU A 209 -3.78 -10.49 -8.18
CA GLU A 209 -2.83 -9.69 -8.94
C GLU A 209 -1.69 -9.16 -8.07
N VAL A 210 -1.98 -8.72 -6.83
CA VAL A 210 -0.94 -8.35 -5.85
C VAL A 210 0.00 -9.51 -5.58
N ARG A 211 -0.54 -10.70 -5.29
CA ARG A 211 0.25 -11.93 -5.10
C ARG A 211 1.11 -12.25 -6.33
N THR A 212 0.49 -12.24 -7.50
CA THR A 212 1.14 -12.59 -8.77
C THR A 212 2.32 -11.68 -9.06
N VAL A 213 2.15 -10.37 -8.91
CA VAL A 213 3.21 -9.38 -9.17
C VAL A 213 4.36 -9.53 -8.17
N ALA A 214 4.06 -9.62 -6.87
CA ALA A 214 5.09 -9.78 -5.84
C ALA A 214 5.88 -11.09 -5.96
N LEU A 215 5.20 -12.21 -6.26
CA LEU A 215 5.84 -13.51 -6.42
C LEU A 215 6.71 -13.59 -7.69
N ARG A 216 6.49 -12.72 -8.69
CA ARG A 216 7.40 -12.54 -9.84
C ARG A 216 8.63 -11.70 -9.50
N GLY A 217 8.71 -11.13 -8.29
CA GLY A 217 9.75 -10.17 -7.92
C GLY A 217 9.54 -8.79 -8.53
N GLU A 218 8.34 -8.49 -9.03
CA GLU A 218 7.97 -7.19 -9.58
C GLU A 218 7.23 -6.36 -8.51
N VAL A 219 7.28 -5.02 -8.64
CA VAL A 219 6.59 -4.11 -7.71
C VAL A 219 5.81 -3.06 -8.47
N PHE A 220 4.58 -2.78 -8.03
CA PHE A 220 3.80 -1.64 -8.48
C PHE A 220 4.42 -0.32 -8.05
N ALA A 221 4.07 0.74 -8.76
CA ALA A 221 4.38 2.11 -8.35
C ALA A 221 3.84 2.42 -6.95
N HIS A 222 4.53 3.31 -6.24
CA HIS A 222 4.07 3.80 -4.93
C HIS A 222 2.61 4.27 -4.99
N LYS A 223 1.81 3.94 -3.96
CA LYS A 223 0.36 4.23 -3.90
C LYS A 223 -0.41 3.54 -5.03
N ALA A 224 -0.01 2.34 -5.42
CA ALA A 224 -0.85 1.51 -6.28
C ALA A 224 -1.99 0.88 -5.49
N THR A 225 -1.68 0.31 -4.32
CA THR A 225 -2.63 -0.40 -3.48
C THR A 225 -2.98 0.40 -2.21
N ARG A 226 -4.18 0.14 -1.70
CA ARG A 226 -4.65 0.60 -0.40
C ARG A 226 -5.29 -0.59 0.30
N HIS A 227 -4.52 -1.27 1.13
CA HIS A 227 -5.03 -2.31 2.01
C HIS A 227 -5.79 -1.69 3.17
N ILE A 228 -7.00 -2.20 3.41
CA ILE A 228 -7.83 -1.89 4.57
C ILE A 228 -7.90 -3.17 5.39
N VAL A 229 -7.08 -3.24 6.43
CA VAL A 229 -7.02 -4.38 7.35
C VAL A 229 -7.80 -3.98 8.60
N PRO A 230 -8.79 -4.76 9.06
CA PRO A 230 -9.72 -4.33 10.11
C PRO A 230 -9.09 -4.24 11.50
N ALA A 231 -7.90 -4.82 11.70
CA ALA A 231 -7.20 -4.84 12.96
C ALA A 231 -5.68 -4.79 12.76
N ARG A 232 -4.97 -4.12 13.69
CA ARG A 232 -3.52 -3.98 13.64
C ARG A 232 -2.88 -4.16 15.03
N PRO A 233 -1.84 -5.00 15.15
CA PRO A 233 -1.03 -5.03 16.36
C PRO A 233 -0.04 -3.88 16.37
N MET A 234 0.12 -3.23 17.52
CA MET A 234 0.96 -2.04 17.69
C MET A 234 1.85 -2.18 18.92
N ASN A 235 3.00 -1.51 18.88
CA ASN A 235 3.96 -1.41 19.98
C ASN A 235 4.52 -2.78 20.43
N VAL A 236 4.71 -3.70 19.48
CA VAL A 236 5.25 -5.05 19.72
C VAL A 236 6.68 -4.98 20.25
N LYS A 237 7.52 -4.06 19.76
CA LYS A 237 8.87 -3.76 20.27
C LYS A 237 9.79 -4.99 20.39
N VAL A 238 10.03 -5.66 19.26
CA VAL A 238 10.91 -6.84 19.22
C VAL A 238 12.38 -6.42 19.37
N PRO A 239 13.14 -6.92 20.35
CA PRO A 239 14.56 -6.60 20.51
C PRO A 239 15.39 -6.94 19.26
N LEU A 240 16.34 -6.07 18.88
CA LEU A 240 17.17 -6.31 17.70
C LEU A 240 18.02 -7.58 17.81
N SER A 241 18.46 -7.92 19.03
CA SER A 241 19.22 -9.14 19.32
C SER A 241 18.45 -10.44 19.06
N TRP A 242 17.14 -10.38 18.78
CA TRP A 242 16.36 -11.55 18.40
C TRP A 242 16.21 -11.70 16.89
N ILE A 243 16.50 -10.64 16.14
CA ILE A 243 16.31 -10.58 14.69
C ILE A 243 17.61 -10.39 13.92
N ASP A 244 18.74 -10.21 14.60
CA ASP A 244 20.08 -10.02 14.04
C ASP A 244 20.76 -11.32 13.59
N GLY A 245 20.12 -12.48 13.80
CA GLY A 245 20.64 -13.79 13.41
C GLY A 245 21.59 -14.44 14.42
N SER A 246 21.82 -13.81 15.59
CA SER A 246 22.63 -14.39 16.66
C SER A 246 22.05 -15.67 17.26
N ILE A 247 20.74 -15.88 17.09
CA ILE A 247 20.01 -17.07 17.53
C ILE A 247 19.23 -17.72 16.36
N PRO A 248 18.94 -19.03 16.43
CA PRO A 248 18.09 -19.70 15.43
C PRO A 248 16.67 -19.11 15.40
N LEU A 249 16.05 -19.06 14.22
CA LEU A 249 14.70 -18.49 14.02
C LEU A 249 13.65 -19.10 14.95
N ASP A 250 13.64 -20.42 15.13
CA ASP A 250 12.65 -21.07 16.00
C ASP A 250 12.81 -20.70 17.48
N GLU A 251 14.04 -20.47 17.94
CA GLU A 251 14.31 -19.94 19.28
C GLU A 251 13.83 -18.49 19.39
N ALA A 252 14.10 -17.65 18.39
CA ALA A 252 13.63 -16.27 18.35
C ALA A 252 12.09 -16.18 18.36
N ARG A 253 11.40 -17.06 17.62
CA ARG A 253 9.92 -17.17 17.62
C ARG A 253 9.35 -17.56 18.98
N ARG A 254 9.99 -18.51 19.68
CA ARG A 254 9.59 -18.89 21.05
C ARG A 254 9.73 -17.71 22.01
N ARG A 255 10.88 -17.03 21.99
CA ARG A 255 11.11 -15.82 22.81
C ARG A 255 10.08 -14.74 22.56
N LEU A 256 9.76 -14.48 21.29
CA LEU A 256 8.72 -13.51 20.93
C LEU A 256 7.36 -13.91 21.48
N THR A 257 6.97 -15.18 21.36
CA THR A 257 5.68 -15.66 21.86
C THR A 257 5.57 -15.54 23.37
N GLU A 258 6.60 -15.95 24.11
CA GLU A 258 6.65 -15.80 25.58
C GLU A 258 6.66 -14.34 26.02
N TYR A 259 7.38 -13.49 25.29
CA TYR A 259 7.44 -12.06 25.54
C TYR A 259 6.09 -11.39 25.38
N LEU A 260 5.38 -11.65 24.27
CA LEU A 260 4.05 -11.10 24.03
C LEU A 260 3.01 -11.68 24.97
N GLY A 261 3.13 -12.96 25.35
CA GLY A 261 2.24 -13.61 26.32
C GLY A 261 2.27 -13.03 27.73
N LYS A 262 3.32 -12.28 28.07
CA LYS A 262 3.46 -11.60 29.38
C LYS A 262 2.98 -10.15 29.36
N ARG A 263 2.62 -9.61 28.19
CA ARG A 263 2.25 -8.20 28.02
C ARG A 263 0.75 -8.01 28.05
N GLN A 264 0.33 -6.85 28.54
CA GLN A 264 -1.07 -6.46 28.48
C GLN A 264 -1.38 -5.91 27.08
N ILE A 265 -2.61 -6.13 26.61
CA ILE A 265 -3.07 -5.62 25.32
C ILE A 265 -4.23 -4.67 25.57
N LYS A 266 -4.03 -3.42 25.15
CA LYS A 266 -5.07 -2.40 25.15
C LYS A 266 -5.69 -2.29 23.76
N THR A 267 -7.00 -2.48 23.66
CA THR A 267 -7.75 -2.27 22.43
C THR A 267 -8.14 -0.80 22.28
N LEU A 268 -7.79 -0.18 21.15
CA LEU A 268 -8.23 1.17 20.80
C LEU A 268 -9.18 1.10 19.61
N PRO A 269 -10.26 1.91 19.61
CA PRO A 269 -11.28 1.84 18.56
C PRO A 269 -10.79 2.39 17.22
N PRO A 270 -11.44 2.01 16.10
CA PRO A 270 -11.30 2.65 14.81
C PRO A 270 -11.35 4.19 14.87
N GLY A 271 -10.52 4.86 14.07
CA GLY A 271 -10.41 6.32 14.02
C GLY A 271 -9.46 6.92 15.05
N THR A 272 -8.79 6.08 15.85
CA THR A 272 -7.77 6.52 16.82
C THR A 272 -6.63 7.25 16.12
N VAL A 273 -6.22 8.39 16.68
CA VAL A 273 -5.06 9.17 16.20
C VAL A 273 -3.88 8.95 17.16
N LEU A 274 -2.79 8.40 16.64
CA LEU A 274 -1.51 8.30 17.33
C LEU A 274 -0.48 9.18 16.61
N ASP A 275 0.46 8.59 15.87
CA ASP A 275 1.32 9.29 14.91
C ASP A 275 0.57 9.70 13.63
N ARG A 276 -0.47 8.93 13.30
CA ARG A 276 -1.45 9.21 12.26
C ARG A 276 -2.82 8.68 12.69
N ARG A 277 -3.83 9.00 11.90
CA ARG A 277 -5.15 8.35 12.02
C ARG A 277 -5.06 6.90 11.54
N TYR A 278 -5.57 5.99 12.36
CA TYR A 278 -5.81 4.59 12.01
C TYR A 278 -7.31 4.40 11.90
N ASP A 279 -7.77 3.91 10.76
CA ASP A 279 -9.20 3.66 10.53
C ASP A 279 -9.60 2.26 11.04
N GLU A 280 -8.62 1.45 11.41
CA GLU A 280 -8.76 0.10 11.94
C GLU A 280 -8.70 0.03 13.47
N GLU A 281 -9.15 -1.09 14.05
CA GLU A 281 -8.99 -1.39 15.47
C GLU A 281 -7.51 -1.66 15.81
N LEU A 282 -7.02 -1.09 16.91
CA LEU A 282 -5.62 -1.25 17.30
C LEU A 282 -5.49 -2.12 18.55
N PHE A 283 -4.57 -3.07 18.50
CA PHE A 283 -4.18 -3.91 19.64
C PHE A 283 -2.80 -3.49 20.10
N VAL A 284 -2.76 -2.58 21.07
CA VAL A 284 -1.52 -1.96 21.55
C VAL A 284 -0.97 -2.76 22.71
N PHE A 285 0.23 -3.31 22.55
CA PHE A 285 0.94 -3.98 23.63
C PHE A 285 1.51 -2.94 24.60
N GLU A 286 1.28 -3.14 25.90
CA GLU A 286 1.83 -2.34 27.01
C GLU A 286 2.98 -3.09 27.69
#